data_AF-A0AAU0X361-F1
#
_entry.id   AF-A0AAU0X361-F1
#
_cell.length_a   1.000
_cell.length_b   1.000
_cell.length_c   1.000
_cell.angle_alpha   90.00
_cell.angle_beta   90.00
_cell.angle_gamma   90.00
#
_symmetry.space_group_name_H-M   'P 1'
#
loop_
_entity.id
_entity.type
_entity.pdbx_description
1 polymer ?
#
loop_
_entity_poly.entity_id
_entity_poly.type
_entity_poly.pdbx_seq_one_letter_code
_entity_poly.pdbx_strand_id
1 'polypeptide(L)'
;MTSVLVRLKLALLRNGLRQSAGRRAAYIASLLAAALVGALQLLGLILLHGNAHAATVGIPLTTLLALGWAVLPLFFPSGDETLDPTRLAMLPLRPDPLVRGLLVASLVGIGPLFTLSLAFGAAYAVAHGAAGTVVAVLAVPLTVLTCVALARTVAAANIRLLTSRKGRDLAVLSGLVIAVGAQLVNFGIQRLGAAGGVDALDPVAKVLGWIPPASAIAAVDAASKASYGTALAQLALCAAALLTLLTLWRRALTRLMTAPDGSTIEAASPGRRRTGTRRRHLLPEGRTGTVMERSLRYVWRDPKTKAAWVTSLAIGLIVPVFNALQGTGTVYFACFASGMLGIQMYNQFGQDTSAFWMVAMTIASPKDAYTELRARAYALLLITLPYATLVTVITTAMLDAWPDLPEVLGLSYALLGAMLATGAWTSARFPYSIPAESYKNVAPGQAGLAWISIFGGMVAAALICTPVLALTITLHATGSASWTWILLPIGAAYGAAATFLGLRLAAPRTSNRLPEILLAVSKG
;
A
#
# COMPACT_ATOMS: atom_id res chain seq x y z
N MET A 1 -0.23 32.12 -3.12
CA MET A 1 -0.45 30.82 -2.44
C MET A 1 0.13 29.64 -3.23
N THR A 2 -0.25 29.45 -4.50
CA THR A 2 0.30 28.39 -5.36
C THR A 2 1.84 28.40 -5.43
N SER A 3 2.45 29.56 -5.67
CA SER A 3 3.91 29.71 -5.71
C SER A 3 4.59 29.32 -4.39
N VAL A 4 3.96 29.62 -3.25
CA VAL A 4 4.46 29.30 -1.92
C VAL A 4 4.42 27.79 -1.68
N LEU A 5 3.31 27.12 -2.04
CA LEU A 5 3.19 25.65 -1.90
C LEU A 5 4.17 24.90 -2.80
N VAL A 6 4.39 25.38 -4.03
CA VAL A 6 5.40 24.82 -4.93
C VAL A 6 6.81 25.01 -4.36
N ARG A 7 7.14 26.20 -3.88
CA ARG A 7 8.43 26.47 -3.23
C ARG A 7 8.63 25.61 -1.99
N LEU A 8 7.58 25.42 -1.19
CA LEU A 8 7.59 24.56 -0.01
C LEU A 8 7.85 23.10 -0.41
N LYS A 9 7.16 22.58 -1.43
CA LYS A 9 7.39 21.22 -1.94
C LYS A 9 8.83 21.03 -2.42
N LEU A 10 9.34 21.98 -3.21
CA LEU A 10 10.73 21.97 -3.68
C LEU A 10 11.74 22.05 -2.53
N ALA A 11 11.48 22.88 -1.53
CA ALA A 11 12.33 23.00 -0.34
C ALA A 11 12.33 21.71 0.49
N LEU A 12 11.16 21.08 0.67
CA LEU A 12 11.03 19.80 1.37
C LEU A 12 11.73 18.66 0.64
N LEU A 13 11.62 18.60 -0.70
CA LEU A 13 12.36 17.65 -1.52
C LEU A 13 13.88 17.89 -1.38
N ARG A 14 14.33 19.14 -1.53
CA ARG A 14 15.75 19.50 -1.42
C ARG A 14 16.33 19.18 -0.04
N ASN A 15 15.59 19.50 1.02
CA ASN A 15 16.02 19.23 2.40
C ASN A 15 15.98 17.73 2.72
N GLY A 16 14.97 17.00 2.21
CA GLY A 16 14.89 15.55 2.34
C GLY A 16 16.06 14.82 1.67
N LEU A 17 16.56 15.33 0.53
CA LEU A 17 17.74 14.81 -0.17
C LEU A 17 19.07 15.15 0.52
N ARG A 18 19.12 16.24 1.27
CA ARG A 18 20.32 16.68 2.01
C ARG A 18 20.53 15.93 3.33
N GLN A 19 19.44 15.49 3.98
CA GLN A 19 19.51 14.89 5.31
C GLN A 19 19.91 13.41 5.33
N SER A 20 19.82 12.68 4.21
CA SER A 20 20.11 11.24 4.18
C SER A 20 20.70 10.79 2.84
N ALA A 21 21.91 10.25 2.87
CA ALA A 21 22.56 9.66 1.71
C ALA A 21 21.73 8.49 1.11
N GLY A 22 21.08 7.69 1.96
CA GLY A 22 20.18 6.62 1.54
C GLY A 22 18.91 7.12 0.85
N ARG A 23 18.29 8.20 1.35
CA ARG A 23 17.12 8.82 0.68
C ARG A 23 17.50 9.44 -0.65
N ARG A 24 18.69 10.05 -0.73
CA ARG A 24 19.25 10.56 -1.97
C ARG A 24 19.50 9.43 -2.97
N ALA A 25 20.12 8.33 -2.56
CA ALA A 25 20.35 7.17 -3.42
C ALA A 25 19.04 6.54 -3.90
N ALA A 26 18.07 6.31 -3.01
CA ALA A 26 16.76 5.75 -3.37
C ALA A 26 15.97 6.68 -4.30
N TYR A 27 15.99 8.00 -4.06
CA TYR A 27 15.34 8.97 -4.93
C TYR A 27 16.01 9.03 -6.30
N ILE A 28 17.35 9.05 -6.37
CA ILE A 28 18.08 9.04 -7.63
C ILE A 28 17.84 7.73 -8.37
N ALA A 29 17.92 6.58 -7.71
CA ALA A 29 17.65 5.28 -8.32
C ALA A 29 16.21 5.19 -8.84
N SER A 30 15.22 5.65 -8.07
CA SER A 30 13.81 5.69 -8.50
C SER A 30 13.60 6.66 -9.66
N LEU A 31 14.29 7.81 -9.66
CA LEU A 31 14.26 8.77 -10.75
C LEU A 31 14.88 8.21 -12.03
N LEU A 32 16.04 7.56 -11.92
CA LEU A 32 16.73 6.93 -13.04
C LEU A 32 15.93 5.76 -13.61
N ALA A 33 15.38 4.89 -12.74
CA ALA A 33 14.53 3.79 -13.16
C ALA A 33 13.25 4.31 -13.85
N ALA A 34 12.57 5.30 -13.25
CA ALA A 34 11.39 5.90 -13.86
C ALA A 34 11.71 6.62 -15.18
N ALA A 35 12.86 7.29 -15.27
CA ALA A 35 13.32 7.94 -16.49
C ALA A 35 13.66 6.92 -17.58
N LEU A 36 14.34 5.82 -17.23
CA LEU A 36 14.68 4.75 -18.16
C LEU A 36 13.41 4.06 -18.69
N VAL A 37 12.52 3.64 -17.80
CA VAL A 37 11.24 3.00 -18.19
C VAL A 37 10.40 3.98 -19.01
N GLY A 38 10.30 5.25 -18.59
CA GLY A 38 9.57 6.28 -19.32
C GLY A 38 10.17 6.56 -20.70
N ALA A 39 11.49 6.58 -20.83
CA ALA A 39 12.17 6.77 -22.11
C ALA A 39 11.99 5.59 -23.06
N LEU A 40 12.14 4.34 -22.57
CA LEU A 40 11.91 3.14 -23.37
C LEU A 40 10.46 3.04 -23.85
N GLN A 41 9.52 3.35 -22.96
CA GLN A 41 8.10 3.35 -23.29
C GLN A 41 7.75 4.47 -24.29
N LEU A 42 8.29 5.68 -24.10
CA LEU A 42 8.12 6.79 -25.03
C LEU A 42 8.71 6.44 -26.40
N LEU A 43 9.90 5.86 -26.44
CA LEU A 43 10.53 5.39 -27.67
C LEU A 43 9.64 4.35 -28.38
N GLY A 44 9.11 3.37 -27.66
CA GLY A 44 8.19 2.37 -28.21
C GLY A 44 6.94 3.01 -28.82
N LEU A 45 6.35 4.01 -28.16
CA LEU A 45 5.18 4.73 -28.66
C LEU A 45 5.51 5.63 -29.87
N ILE A 46 6.69 6.26 -29.89
CA ILE A 46 7.16 7.03 -31.05
C ILE A 46 7.37 6.11 -32.26
N LEU A 47 7.96 4.93 -32.05
CA LEU A 47 8.16 3.93 -33.12
C LEU A 47 6.83 3.37 -33.67
N LEU A 48 5.75 3.43 -32.88
CA LEU A 48 4.40 3.07 -33.30
C LEU A 48 3.68 4.19 -34.07
N HIS A 49 4.26 5.39 -34.20
CA HIS A 49 3.66 6.46 -34.97
C HIS A 49 3.45 6.05 -36.44
N GLY A 50 2.25 6.29 -36.97
CA GLY A 50 1.88 5.84 -38.32
C GLY A 50 1.50 4.36 -38.43
N ASN A 51 1.60 3.58 -37.35
CA ASN A 51 1.22 2.17 -37.35
C ASN A 51 -0.27 1.99 -37.00
N ALA A 52 -0.93 1.01 -37.61
CA ALA A 52 -2.33 0.69 -37.35
C ALA A 52 -2.62 0.36 -35.87
N HIS A 53 -1.63 -0.19 -35.15
CA HIS A 53 -1.77 -0.62 -33.77
C HIS A 53 -1.51 0.49 -32.72
N ALA A 54 -1.24 1.73 -33.14
CA ALA A 54 -0.90 2.83 -32.22
C ALA A 54 -1.98 3.07 -31.16
N ALA A 55 -3.25 3.10 -31.59
CA ALA A 55 -4.40 3.27 -30.69
C ALA A 55 -4.63 2.03 -29.81
N THR A 56 -4.41 0.85 -30.38
CA THR A 56 -4.55 -0.48 -29.76
C THR A 56 -3.62 -0.66 -28.57
N VAL A 57 -2.44 -0.04 -28.60
CA VAL A 57 -1.47 -0.06 -27.48
C VAL A 57 -1.63 1.17 -26.57
N GLY A 58 -1.76 2.36 -27.15
CA GLY A 58 -1.76 3.63 -26.40
C GLY A 58 -2.96 3.82 -25.46
N ILE A 59 -4.16 3.40 -25.89
CA ILE A 59 -5.39 3.58 -25.11
C ILE A 59 -5.43 2.63 -23.89
N PRO A 60 -5.16 1.31 -24.03
CA PRO A 60 -5.06 0.43 -22.85
C PRO A 60 -3.94 0.84 -21.90
N LEU A 61 -2.77 1.24 -22.41
CA LEU A 61 -1.66 1.68 -21.57
C LEU A 61 -2.03 2.93 -20.74
N THR A 62 -2.77 3.87 -21.31
CA THR A 62 -3.29 5.04 -20.60
C THR A 62 -4.30 4.65 -19.52
N THR A 63 -5.13 3.64 -19.78
CA THR A 63 -6.07 3.09 -18.79
C THR A 63 -5.32 2.44 -17.62
N LEU A 64 -4.32 1.61 -17.92
CA LEU A 64 -3.48 0.97 -16.91
C LEU A 64 -2.75 1.99 -16.04
N LEU A 65 -2.25 3.07 -16.65
CA LEU A 65 -1.65 4.19 -15.91
C LEU A 65 -2.66 4.82 -14.94
N ALA A 66 -3.88 5.09 -15.37
CA ALA A 66 -4.92 5.66 -14.54
C ALA A 66 -5.32 4.75 -13.37
N LEU A 67 -5.42 3.44 -13.63
CA LEU A 67 -5.63 2.43 -12.58
C LEU A 67 -4.49 2.42 -11.58
N GLY A 68 -3.23 2.49 -12.04
CA GLY A 68 -2.07 2.65 -11.15
C GLY A 68 -2.21 3.86 -10.23
N TRP A 69 -2.63 5.02 -10.76
CA TRP A 69 -2.86 6.22 -9.96
C TRP A 69 -4.05 6.14 -9.00
N ALA A 70 -5.06 5.33 -9.29
CA ALA A 70 -6.16 5.06 -8.36
C ALA A 70 -5.75 4.09 -7.25
N VAL A 71 -4.92 3.09 -7.57
CA VAL A 71 -4.49 2.02 -6.66
C VAL A 71 -3.44 2.52 -5.68
N LEU A 72 -2.42 3.23 -6.15
CA LEU A 72 -1.25 3.62 -5.35
C LEU A 72 -1.62 4.32 -4.02
N PRO A 73 -2.54 5.31 -3.98
CA PRO A 73 -2.90 5.99 -2.73
C PRO A 73 -3.71 5.13 -1.74
N LEU A 74 -4.29 4.00 -2.19
CA LEU A 74 -5.00 3.07 -1.31
C LEU A 74 -4.01 2.27 -0.45
N PHE A 75 -2.90 1.85 -1.05
CA PHE A 75 -1.86 1.04 -0.39
C PHE A 75 -0.80 1.89 0.30
N PHE A 76 -0.51 3.06 -0.27
CA PHE A 76 0.45 4.02 0.27
C PHE A 76 -0.23 5.35 0.56
N PRO A 77 -1.06 5.45 1.62
CA PRO A 77 -1.72 6.70 2.01
C PRO A 77 -0.72 7.84 2.23
N SER A 78 0.53 7.49 2.57
CA SER A 78 1.64 8.43 2.83
C SER A 78 2.47 8.79 1.59
N GLY A 79 2.11 8.31 0.38
CA GLY A 79 2.98 8.35 -0.80
C GLY A 79 3.39 9.73 -1.32
N ASP A 80 2.61 10.79 -1.03
CA ASP A 80 3.07 12.18 -1.23
C ASP A 80 3.37 12.82 0.13
N GLU A 81 4.51 12.43 0.70
CA GLU A 81 5.04 12.89 2.00
C GLU A 81 5.29 14.41 2.08
N THR A 82 5.14 15.13 0.96
CA THR A 82 5.61 16.52 0.80
C THR A 82 4.57 17.58 1.20
N LEU A 83 3.27 17.34 1.04
CA LEU A 83 2.23 18.33 1.38
C LEU A 83 1.00 17.65 2.00
N ASP A 84 0.99 17.58 3.33
CA ASP A 84 -0.14 17.07 4.12
C ASP A 84 -1.20 18.18 4.26
N PRO A 85 -2.39 18.07 3.64
CA PRO A 85 -3.42 19.11 3.67
C PRO A 85 -3.95 19.38 5.09
N THR A 86 -3.82 18.41 5.99
CA THR A 86 -4.25 18.50 7.40
C THR A 86 -3.40 19.50 8.18
N ARG A 87 -2.11 19.60 7.87
CA ARG A 87 -1.21 20.62 8.48
C ARG A 87 -1.52 22.03 8.00
N LEU A 88 -2.15 22.15 6.83
CA LEU A 88 -2.61 23.43 6.29
C LEU A 88 -4.00 23.81 6.81
N ALA A 89 -4.70 22.90 7.50
CA ALA A 89 -6.03 23.15 8.08
C ALA A 89 -5.99 24.10 9.27
N MET A 90 -4.87 24.19 9.99
CA MET A 90 -4.65 25.18 11.05
C MET A 90 -4.50 26.62 10.52
N LEU A 91 -4.30 26.79 9.21
CA LEU A 91 -4.22 28.09 8.56
C LEU A 91 -5.60 28.45 8.00
N PRO A 92 -6.05 29.72 8.10
CA PRO A 92 -7.34 30.18 7.58
C PRO A 92 -7.30 30.29 6.04
N LEU A 93 -7.17 29.15 5.35
CA LEU A 93 -7.06 29.07 3.90
C LEU A 93 -8.42 28.76 3.27
N ARG A 94 -8.75 29.50 2.21
CA ARG A 94 -9.94 29.20 1.40
C ARG A 94 -9.74 27.88 0.63
N PRO A 95 -10.77 27.01 0.50
CA PRO A 95 -10.63 25.72 -0.17
C PRO A 95 -10.20 25.81 -1.65
N ASP A 96 -10.65 26.83 -2.37
CA ASP A 96 -10.41 26.94 -3.82
C ASP A 96 -8.94 27.24 -4.18
N PRO A 97 -8.29 28.25 -3.56
CA PRO A 97 -6.84 28.42 -3.69
C PRO A 97 -6.05 27.19 -3.25
N LEU A 98 -6.53 26.45 -2.25
CA LEU A 98 -5.84 25.28 -1.69
C LEU A 98 -5.83 24.11 -2.67
N VAL A 99 -6.98 23.78 -3.27
CA VAL A 99 -7.09 22.75 -4.31
C VAL A 99 -6.17 23.08 -5.49
N ARG A 100 -6.20 24.32 -5.99
CA ARG A 100 -5.32 24.74 -7.10
C ARG A 100 -3.84 24.66 -6.72
N GLY A 101 -3.49 25.15 -5.52
CA GLY A 101 -2.13 25.14 -5.00
C GLY A 101 -1.57 23.72 -4.83
N LEU A 102 -2.37 22.82 -4.25
CA LEU A 102 -2.03 21.42 -4.09
C LEU A 102 -1.96 20.70 -5.43
N LEU A 103 -2.86 20.97 -6.37
CA LEU A 103 -2.85 20.36 -7.70
C LEU A 103 -1.57 20.73 -8.47
N VAL A 104 -1.22 22.02 -8.51
CA VAL A 104 0.02 22.48 -9.17
C VAL A 104 1.25 21.91 -8.48
N ALA A 105 1.27 21.88 -7.14
CA ALA A 105 2.35 21.22 -6.43
C ALA A 105 2.40 19.71 -6.72
N SER A 106 1.26 19.04 -6.92
CA SER A 106 1.19 17.61 -7.25
C SER A 106 1.81 17.30 -8.60
N LEU A 107 1.75 18.22 -9.56
CA LEU A 107 2.39 18.08 -10.88
C LEU A 107 3.92 18.09 -10.81
N VAL A 108 4.49 18.60 -9.72
CA VAL A 108 5.95 18.59 -9.50
C VAL A 108 6.34 17.26 -8.84
N GLY A 109 6.81 16.30 -9.63
CA GLY A 109 7.30 15.01 -9.12
C GLY A 109 7.60 13.99 -10.21
N ILE A 110 8.17 12.85 -9.81
CA ILE A 110 8.54 11.75 -10.73
C ILE A 110 7.30 11.16 -11.42
N GLY A 111 6.22 10.91 -10.66
CA GLY A 111 4.99 10.32 -11.18
C GLY A 111 4.33 11.14 -12.30
N PRO A 112 4.05 12.44 -12.12
CA PRO A 112 3.49 13.29 -13.17
C PRO A 112 4.39 13.42 -14.40
N LEU A 113 5.72 13.44 -14.24
CA LEU A 113 6.66 13.43 -15.36
C LEU A 113 6.56 12.14 -16.18
N PHE A 114 6.52 10.99 -15.50
CA PHE A 114 6.29 9.69 -16.14
C PHE A 114 4.94 9.67 -16.87
N THR A 115 3.89 10.16 -16.22
CA THR A 115 2.53 10.26 -16.80
C THR A 115 2.50 11.16 -18.02
N LEU A 116 3.19 12.30 -17.98
CA LEU A 116 3.33 13.21 -19.10
C LEU A 116 4.06 12.54 -20.27
N SER A 117 5.15 11.81 -20.01
CA SER A 117 5.89 11.09 -21.05
C SER A 117 5.02 10.03 -21.74
N LEU A 118 4.23 9.28 -20.96
CA LEU A 118 3.28 8.29 -21.48
C LEU A 118 2.17 8.96 -22.30
N ALA A 119 1.51 9.97 -21.74
CA ALA A 119 0.40 10.66 -22.40
C ALA A 119 0.85 11.35 -23.69
N PHE A 120 2.03 11.98 -23.68
CA PHE A 120 2.64 12.57 -24.86
C PHE A 120 2.96 11.51 -25.92
N GLY A 121 3.65 10.43 -25.55
CA GLY A 121 3.97 9.35 -26.48
C GLY A 121 2.72 8.71 -27.07
N ALA A 122 1.69 8.46 -26.26
CA ALA A 122 0.44 7.85 -26.70
C ALA A 122 -0.35 8.77 -27.63
N ALA A 123 -0.42 10.07 -27.33
CA ALA A 123 -1.05 11.05 -28.21
C ALA A 123 -0.26 11.22 -29.51
N TYR A 124 1.07 11.27 -29.44
CA TYR A 124 1.94 11.37 -30.61
C TYR A 124 1.77 10.16 -31.54
N ALA A 125 1.73 8.94 -30.99
CA ALA A 125 1.57 7.72 -31.77
C ALA A 125 0.31 7.72 -32.64
N VAL A 126 -0.79 8.28 -32.15
CA VAL A 126 -2.10 8.28 -32.84
C VAL A 126 -2.42 9.58 -33.60
N ALA A 127 -1.66 10.66 -33.39
CA ALA A 127 -1.92 11.96 -34.00
C ALA A 127 -1.52 11.98 -35.49
N HIS A 128 -2.48 12.24 -36.37
CA HIS A 128 -2.27 12.44 -37.80
C HIS A 128 -3.04 13.67 -38.28
N GLY A 129 -2.41 14.47 -39.14
CA GLY A 129 -2.98 15.71 -39.66
C GLY A 129 -3.19 16.81 -38.61
N ALA A 130 -3.60 17.99 -39.07
CA ALA A 130 -3.74 19.17 -38.20
C ALA A 130 -4.78 18.97 -37.09
N ALA A 131 -5.90 18.30 -37.38
CA ALA A 131 -6.95 18.05 -36.40
C ALA A 131 -6.48 17.14 -35.25
N GLY A 132 -5.77 16.06 -35.58
CA GLY A 132 -5.16 15.17 -34.58
C GLY A 132 -4.16 15.92 -33.69
N THR A 133 -3.29 16.75 -34.27
CA THR A 133 -2.33 17.55 -33.50
C THR A 133 -3.01 18.55 -32.55
N VAL A 134 -4.04 19.26 -33.02
CA VAL A 134 -4.79 20.21 -32.18
C VAL A 134 -5.46 19.50 -31.01
N VAL A 135 -6.07 18.33 -31.25
CA VAL A 135 -6.70 17.54 -30.19
C VAL A 135 -5.66 16.97 -29.23
N ALA A 136 -4.48 16.55 -29.71
CA ALA A 136 -3.37 16.08 -28.86
C ALA A 136 -2.91 17.14 -27.84
N VAL A 137 -2.84 18.41 -28.26
CA VAL A 137 -2.47 19.53 -27.38
C VAL A 137 -3.42 19.66 -26.18
N LEU A 138 -4.70 19.32 -26.36
CA LEU A 138 -5.69 19.31 -25.28
C LEU A 138 -5.72 17.99 -24.51
N ALA A 139 -5.58 16.86 -25.21
CA ALA A 139 -5.68 15.52 -24.64
C ALA A 139 -4.57 15.20 -23.64
N VAL A 140 -3.32 15.59 -23.94
CA VAL A 140 -2.16 15.34 -23.07
C VAL A 140 -2.32 15.99 -21.68
N PRO A 141 -2.54 17.32 -21.55
CA PRO A 141 -2.72 17.94 -20.25
C PRO A 141 -3.98 17.42 -19.54
N LEU A 142 -5.05 17.14 -20.27
CA LEU A 142 -6.28 16.61 -19.70
C LEU A 142 -6.07 15.22 -19.07
N THR A 143 -5.31 14.35 -19.74
CA THR A 143 -4.92 13.03 -19.24
C THR A 143 -4.10 13.15 -17.95
N VAL A 144 -3.07 14.00 -17.95
CA VAL A 144 -2.20 14.20 -16.78
C VAL A 144 -2.99 14.76 -15.59
N LEU A 145 -3.82 15.78 -15.82
CA LEU A 145 -4.63 16.40 -14.78
C LEU A 145 -5.63 15.42 -14.18
N THR A 146 -6.26 14.59 -15.02
CA THR A 146 -7.23 13.57 -14.57
C THR A 146 -6.56 12.50 -13.72
N CYS A 147 -5.39 11.98 -14.12
CA CYS A 147 -4.62 11.03 -13.30
C CYS A 147 -4.25 11.62 -11.93
N VAL A 148 -3.76 12.85 -11.90
CA VAL A 148 -3.36 13.52 -10.65
C VAL A 148 -4.58 13.82 -9.76
N ALA A 149 -5.67 14.32 -10.35
CA ALA A 149 -6.91 14.58 -9.62
C ALA A 149 -7.53 13.28 -9.07
N LEU A 150 -7.47 12.19 -9.84
CA LEU A 150 -7.91 10.86 -9.42
C LEU A 150 -7.13 10.39 -8.19
N ALA A 151 -5.80 10.43 -8.25
CA ALA A 151 -4.95 10.04 -7.14
C ALA A 151 -5.23 10.84 -5.86
N ARG A 152 -5.42 12.16 -6.00
CA ARG A 152 -5.74 13.05 -4.87
C ARG A 152 -7.12 12.81 -4.28
N THR A 153 -8.11 12.57 -5.14
CA THR A 153 -9.48 12.27 -4.71
C THR A 153 -9.52 10.95 -3.95
N VAL A 154 -8.85 9.92 -4.47
CA VAL A 154 -8.74 8.61 -3.81
C VAL A 154 -7.97 8.72 -2.49
N ALA A 155 -6.86 9.45 -2.44
CA ALA A 155 -6.12 9.67 -1.20
C ALA A 155 -6.99 10.36 -0.12
N ALA A 156 -7.73 11.41 -0.50
CA ALA A 156 -8.62 12.12 0.41
C ALA A 156 -9.80 11.23 0.87
N ALA A 157 -10.35 10.39 -0.01
CA ALA A 157 -11.39 9.43 0.33
C ALA A 157 -10.87 8.36 1.29
N ASN A 158 -9.65 7.85 1.06
CA ASN A 158 -9.01 6.82 1.89
C ASN A 158 -8.88 7.30 3.35
N ILE A 159 -8.33 8.49 3.57
CA ILE A 159 -8.20 9.11 4.90
C ILE A 159 -9.54 9.19 5.65
N ARG A 160 -10.61 9.56 4.93
CA ARG A 160 -11.94 9.79 5.50
C ARG A 160 -12.71 8.49 5.79
N LEU A 161 -12.39 7.42 5.06
CA LEU A 161 -13.02 6.10 5.22
C LEU A 161 -12.34 5.28 6.31
N LEU A 162 -11.04 5.47 6.51
CA LEU A 162 -10.26 4.89 7.61
C LEU A 162 -10.69 5.43 8.99
N THR A 163 -11.13 6.68 9.04
CA THR A 163 -11.68 7.32 10.25
C THR A 163 -13.17 7.02 10.47
N SER A 164 -13.86 6.44 9.48
CA SER A 164 -15.28 6.10 9.53
C SER A 164 -15.53 4.64 9.94
N ARG A 165 -16.71 4.34 10.47
CA ARG A 165 -17.15 2.97 10.80
C ARG A 165 -17.33 2.07 9.55
N LYS A 166 -17.21 2.61 8.35
CA LYS A 166 -17.43 1.93 7.06
C LYS A 166 -16.15 1.48 6.32
N GLY A 167 -15.04 1.29 7.04
CA GLY A 167 -13.75 0.88 6.44
C GLY A 167 -13.79 -0.44 5.64
N ARG A 168 -14.80 -1.30 5.84
CA ARG A 168 -15.01 -2.53 5.07
C ARG A 168 -15.21 -2.27 3.57
N ASP A 169 -15.93 -1.21 3.22
CA ASP A 169 -16.29 -0.92 1.83
C ASP A 169 -15.05 -0.51 1.01
N LEU A 170 -14.01 0.01 1.69
CA LEU A 170 -12.74 0.37 1.06
C LEU A 170 -11.90 -0.86 0.70
N ALA A 171 -11.80 -1.84 1.60
CA ALA A 171 -11.04 -3.07 1.31
C ALA A 171 -11.61 -3.79 0.07
N VAL A 172 -12.95 -3.82 -0.03
CA VAL A 172 -13.66 -4.35 -1.20
C VAL A 172 -13.37 -3.51 -2.44
N LEU A 173 -13.46 -2.18 -2.36
CA LEU A 173 -13.19 -1.29 -3.49
C LEU A 173 -11.72 -1.40 -3.96
N SER A 174 -10.76 -1.42 -3.03
CA SER A 174 -9.34 -1.59 -3.35
C SER A 174 -9.05 -2.95 -3.97
N GLY A 175 -9.68 -4.01 -3.48
CA GLY A 175 -9.57 -5.35 -4.06
C GLY A 175 -10.17 -5.42 -5.44
N LEU A 176 -11.32 -4.77 -5.67
CA LEU A 176 -11.94 -4.70 -6.98
C LEU A 176 -11.06 -3.95 -7.99
N VAL A 177 -10.48 -2.81 -7.62
CA VAL A 177 -9.61 -2.04 -8.54
C VAL A 177 -8.33 -2.82 -8.87
N ILE A 178 -7.72 -3.50 -7.90
CA ILE A 178 -6.60 -4.42 -8.18
C ILE A 178 -7.05 -5.52 -9.13
N ALA A 179 -8.18 -6.16 -8.83
CA ALA A 179 -8.67 -7.29 -9.61
C ALA A 179 -8.89 -6.89 -11.07
N VAL A 180 -9.52 -5.73 -11.30
CA VAL A 180 -9.73 -5.18 -12.64
C VAL A 180 -8.40 -4.84 -13.31
N GLY A 181 -7.47 -4.17 -12.61
CA GLY A 181 -6.17 -3.79 -13.18
C GLY A 181 -5.32 -4.99 -13.57
N ALA A 182 -5.25 -6.00 -12.71
CA ALA A 182 -4.50 -7.21 -12.97
C ALA A 182 -5.21 -8.12 -13.99
N GLN A 183 -6.54 -8.09 -14.10
CA GLN A 183 -7.25 -8.74 -15.20
C GLN A 183 -6.94 -8.09 -16.54
N LEU A 184 -6.86 -6.75 -16.60
CA LEU A 184 -6.47 -6.04 -17.82
C LEU A 184 -5.04 -6.35 -18.24
N VAL A 185 -4.10 -6.44 -17.29
CA VAL A 185 -2.71 -6.84 -17.58
C VAL A 185 -2.65 -8.29 -18.05
N ASN A 186 -3.28 -9.22 -17.33
CA ASN A 186 -3.29 -10.64 -17.69
C ASN A 186 -3.94 -10.86 -19.07
N PHE A 187 -5.09 -10.23 -19.32
CA PHE A 187 -5.74 -10.23 -20.63
C PHE A 187 -4.82 -9.67 -21.72
N GLY A 188 -4.11 -8.58 -21.44
CA GLY A 188 -3.11 -8.02 -22.35
C GLY A 188 -2.05 -9.06 -22.75
N ILE A 189 -1.45 -9.72 -21.75
CA ILE A 189 -0.43 -10.76 -21.95
C ILE A 189 -0.99 -11.96 -22.74
N GLN A 190 -2.16 -12.47 -22.37
CA GLN A 190 -2.81 -13.60 -23.04
C GLN A 190 -3.14 -13.30 -24.50
N ARG A 191 -3.63 -12.09 -24.80
CA ARG A 191 -3.97 -11.68 -26.17
C ARG A 191 -2.74 -11.43 -27.02
N LEU A 192 -1.70 -10.82 -26.47
CA LEU A 192 -0.39 -10.65 -27.13
C LEU A 192 0.27 -11.99 -27.49
N GLY A 193 0.06 -13.03 -26.68
CA GLY A 193 0.57 -14.38 -26.92
C GLY A 193 -0.29 -15.26 -27.85
N ALA A 194 -1.49 -14.82 -28.22
CA ALA A 194 -2.38 -15.56 -29.13
C ALA A 194 -1.99 -15.34 -30.60
N ALA A 195 -2.41 -16.23 -31.49
CA ALA A 195 -2.09 -16.17 -32.93
C ALA A 195 -2.52 -14.87 -33.66
N GLY A 196 -3.37 -14.05 -33.02
CA GLY A 196 -3.80 -12.72 -33.52
C GLY A 196 -2.98 -11.53 -33.01
N GLY A 197 -1.93 -11.74 -32.21
CA GLY A 197 -1.00 -10.69 -31.78
C GLY A 197 -1.66 -9.44 -31.18
N VAL A 198 -1.28 -8.27 -31.66
CA VAL A 198 -1.73 -6.96 -31.13
C VAL A 198 -3.16 -6.63 -31.54
N ASP A 199 -3.62 -7.12 -32.71
CA ASP A 199 -4.98 -6.89 -33.23
C ASP A 199 -6.08 -7.42 -32.30
N ALA A 200 -5.77 -8.44 -31.51
CA ALA A 200 -6.71 -9.02 -30.56
C ALA A 200 -7.12 -8.04 -29.43
N LEU A 201 -6.41 -6.91 -29.26
CA LEU A 201 -6.71 -5.86 -28.29
C LEU A 201 -7.64 -4.76 -28.83
N ASP A 202 -7.90 -4.71 -30.14
CA ASP A 202 -8.70 -3.66 -30.78
C ASP A 202 -10.10 -3.46 -30.18
N PRO A 203 -10.91 -4.52 -29.92
CA PRO A 203 -12.23 -4.35 -29.32
C PRO A 203 -12.14 -3.74 -27.92
N VAL A 204 -11.10 -4.10 -27.16
CA VAL A 204 -10.87 -3.59 -25.82
C VAL A 204 -10.44 -2.13 -25.87
N ALA A 205 -9.53 -1.77 -26.76
CA ALA A 205 -9.12 -0.38 -26.95
C ALA A 205 -10.32 0.53 -27.30
N LYS A 206 -11.28 0.04 -28.10
CA LYS A 206 -12.52 0.79 -28.41
C LYS A 206 -13.38 1.05 -27.18
N VAL A 207 -13.54 0.07 -26.29
CA VAL A 207 -14.32 0.23 -25.04
C VAL A 207 -13.57 1.11 -24.04
N LEU A 208 -12.26 0.87 -23.85
CA LEU A 208 -11.41 1.66 -22.97
C LEU A 208 -11.26 3.11 -23.45
N GLY A 209 -11.41 3.36 -24.75
CA GLY A 209 -11.46 4.70 -25.33
C GLY A 209 -12.65 5.55 -24.87
N TRP A 210 -13.60 4.98 -24.13
CA TRP A 210 -14.66 5.73 -23.45
C TRP A 210 -14.44 5.85 -21.94
N ILE A 211 -13.33 5.35 -21.40
CA ILE A 211 -13.02 5.43 -19.98
C ILE A 211 -12.01 6.56 -19.74
N PRO A 212 -12.34 7.62 -18.99
CA PRO A 212 -11.38 8.65 -18.62
C PRO A 212 -10.24 8.10 -17.75
N PRO A 213 -8.98 8.49 -18.00
CA PRO A 213 -8.51 9.50 -18.95
C PRO A 213 -8.19 8.97 -20.35
N ALA A 214 -8.26 7.66 -20.59
CA ALA A 214 -7.93 7.05 -21.88
C ALA A 214 -8.81 7.57 -23.02
N SER A 215 -10.01 8.07 -22.72
CA SER A 215 -10.86 8.76 -23.69
C SER A 215 -10.23 10.02 -24.29
N ALA A 216 -9.39 10.75 -23.56
CA ALA A 216 -8.69 11.90 -24.13
C ALA A 216 -7.71 11.48 -25.24
N ILE A 217 -7.00 10.37 -25.07
CA ILE A 217 -6.09 9.83 -26.10
C ILE A 217 -6.88 9.22 -27.26
N ALA A 218 -7.99 8.54 -26.98
CA ALA A 218 -8.90 8.04 -28.02
C ALA A 218 -9.48 9.16 -28.89
N ALA A 219 -9.70 10.35 -28.31
CA ALA A 219 -10.16 11.52 -29.07
C ALA A 219 -9.13 11.99 -30.11
N VAL A 220 -7.83 11.85 -29.81
CA VAL A 220 -6.76 12.17 -30.77
C VAL A 220 -6.84 11.24 -31.97
N ASP A 221 -6.99 9.93 -31.74
CA ASP A 221 -7.18 8.92 -32.80
C ASP A 221 -8.46 9.19 -33.62
N ALA A 222 -9.57 9.50 -32.95
CA ALA A 222 -10.83 9.83 -33.61
C ALA A 222 -10.72 11.08 -34.50
N ALA A 223 -10.02 12.12 -34.04
CA ALA A 223 -9.79 13.34 -34.81
C ALA A 223 -8.84 13.12 -36.00
N SER A 224 -7.82 12.30 -35.82
CA SER A 224 -6.92 11.84 -36.90
C SER A 224 -7.67 11.08 -38.00
N LYS A 225 -8.73 10.37 -37.64
CA LYS A 225 -9.64 9.64 -38.56
C LYS A 225 -10.80 10.50 -39.10
N ALA A 226 -10.74 11.82 -38.92
CA ALA A 226 -11.78 12.79 -39.31
C ALA A 226 -13.17 12.56 -38.66
N SER A 227 -13.23 11.80 -37.56
CA SER A 227 -14.45 11.59 -36.77
C SER A 227 -14.56 12.63 -35.65
N TYR A 228 -14.91 13.86 -36.02
CA TYR A 228 -14.88 15.00 -35.10
C TYR A 228 -15.93 14.92 -33.98
N GLY A 229 -17.10 14.34 -34.26
CA GLY A 229 -18.17 14.18 -33.27
C GLY A 229 -17.78 13.23 -32.12
N THR A 230 -17.15 12.10 -32.44
CA THR A 230 -16.64 11.14 -31.45
C THR A 230 -15.45 11.71 -30.69
N ALA A 231 -14.52 12.40 -31.37
CA ALA A 231 -13.41 13.09 -30.72
C ALA A 231 -13.88 14.13 -29.69
N LEU A 232 -14.88 14.95 -30.06
CA LEU A 232 -15.48 15.94 -29.16
C LEU A 232 -16.15 15.26 -27.96
N ALA A 233 -16.91 14.19 -28.17
CA ALA A 233 -17.58 13.45 -27.11
C ALA A 233 -16.57 12.84 -26.11
N GLN A 234 -15.49 12.23 -26.61
CA GLN A 234 -14.46 11.60 -25.79
C GLN A 234 -13.63 12.62 -24.99
N LEU A 235 -13.31 13.78 -25.57
CA LEU A 235 -12.70 14.91 -24.86
C LEU A 235 -13.64 15.47 -23.79
N ALA A 236 -14.91 15.72 -24.14
CA ALA A 236 -15.91 16.24 -23.21
C ALA A 236 -16.12 15.29 -22.02
N LEU A 237 -16.12 13.98 -22.26
CA LEU A 237 -16.22 12.96 -21.22
C LEU A 237 -15.03 13.01 -20.25
N CYS A 238 -13.81 13.14 -20.76
CA CYS A 238 -12.62 13.26 -19.92
C CYS A 238 -12.61 14.57 -19.13
N ALA A 239 -13.04 15.69 -19.74
CA ALA A 239 -13.20 16.97 -19.06
C ALA A 239 -14.25 16.92 -17.95
N ALA A 240 -15.41 16.29 -18.21
CA ALA A 240 -16.46 16.10 -17.21
C ALA A 240 -15.96 15.24 -16.03
N ALA A 241 -15.20 14.19 -16.30
CA ALA A 241 -14.60 13.35 -15.27
C ALA A 241 -13.59 14.15 -14.41
N LEU A 242 -12.72 14.95 -15.03
CA LEU A 242 -11.80 15.84 -14.31
C LEU A 242 -12.55 16.81 -13.39
N LEU A 243 -13.58 17.50 -13.91
CA LEU A 243 -14.38 18.44 -13.12
C LEU A 243 -15.08 17.73 -11.95
N THR A 244 -15.59 16.52 -12.18
CA THR A 244 -16.21 15.69 -11.13
C THR A 244 -15.19 15.31 -10.04
N LEU A 245 -13.99 14.88 -10.42
CA LEU A 245 -12.93 14.55 -9.46
C LEU A 245 -12.51 15.79 -8.65
N LEU A 246 -12.31 16.94 -9.31
CA LEU A 246 -11.93 18.18 -8.62
C LEU A 246 -13.02 18.64 -7.63
N THR A 247 -14.30 18.53 -8.00
CA THR A 247 -15.41 18.88 -7.11
C THR A 247 -15.56 17.91 -5.93
N LEU A 248 -15.38 16.61 -6.16
CA LEU A 248 -15.36 15.61 -5.09
C LEU A 248 -14.19 15.84 -4.13
N TRP A 249 -13.00 16.10 -4.66
CA TRP A 249 -11.81 16.38 -3.85
C TRP A 249 -11.99 17.67 -3.03
N ARG A 250 -12.50 18.74 -3.64
CA ARG A 250 -12.84 19.99 -2.93
C ARG A 250 -13.81 19.74 -1.79
N ARG A 251 -14.88 18.97 -2.02
CA ARG A 251 -15.86 18.60 -0.98
C ARG A 251 -15.24 17.78 0.13
N ALA A 252 -14.38 16.81 -0.21
CA ALA A 252 -13.66 15.98 0.75
C ALA A 252 -12.75 16.83 1.64
N LEU A 253 -11.95 17.74 1.05
CA LEU A 253 -11.08 18.66 1.78
C LEU A 253 -11.87 19.62 2.66
N THR A 254 -12.93 20.24 2.14
CA THR A 254 -13.76 21.17 2.92
C THR A 254 -14.34 20.47 4.15
N ARG A 255 -14.86 19.24 3.98
CA ARG A 255 -15.36 18.45 5.11
C ARG A 255 -14.26 18.03 6.07
N LEU A 256 -13.03 17.79 5.59
CA LEU A 256 -11.89 17.43 6.45
C LEU A 256 -11.41 18.62 7.28
N MET A 257 -11.50 19.84 6.74
CA MET A 257 -11.14 21.08 7.45
C MET A 257 -12.26 21.63 8.35
N THR A 258 -13.51 21.23 8.13
CA THR A 258 -14.68 21.74 8.88
C THR A 258 -15.30 20.72 9.83
N ALA A 259 -14.98 19.43 9.68
CA ALA A 259 -15.42 18.42 10.63
C ALA A 259 -14.57 18.54 11.92
N PRO A 260 -15.20 18.52 13.11
CA PRO A 260 -14.46 18.46 14.36
C PRO A 260 -13.57 17.22 14.38
N ASP A 261 -12.34 17.35 14.87
CA ASP A 261 -11.51 16.20 15.18
C ASP A 261 -12.31 15.31 16.14
N GLY A 262 -12.49 14.04 15.79
CA GLY A 262 -13.20 13.09 16.66
C GLY A 262 -12.54 12.88 18.02
N SER A 263 -11.35 13.46 18.25
CA SER A 263 -10.64 13.52 19.52
C SER A 263 -11.03 14.71 20.41
N THR A 264 -11.61 15.78 19.87
CA THR A 264 -12.04 16.98 20.62
C THR A 264 -13.55 17.04 20.85
N ILE A 265 -14.33 16.12 20.28
CA ILE A 265 -15.69 15.88 20.77
C ILE A 265 -15.55 15.24 22.15
N GLU A 266 -15.72 16.04 23.19
CA GLU A 266 -16.04 15.56 24.53
C GLU A 266 -17.04 14.43 24.40
N ALA A 267 -16.72 13.28 24.97
CA ALA A 267 -17.66 12.20 25.11
C ALA A 267 -18.89 12.74 25.86
N ALA A 268 -19.97 13.00 25.12
CA ALA A 268 -21.22 13.49 25.68
C ALA A 268 -21.66 12.57 26.84
N SER A 269 -21.67 13.15 28.04
CA SER A 269 -22.26 12.76 29.34
C SER A 269 -22.23 11.28 29.81
N PRO A 270 -21.92 11.03 31.10
CA PRO A 270 -21.81 9.68 31.67
C PRO A 270 -23.21 9.08 31.90
N GLY A 271 -23.77 8.43 30.87
CA GLY A 271 -25.14 7.90 30.91
C GLY A 271 -25.27 6.46 30.43
N ARG A 272 -24.26 5.62 30.62
CA ARG A 272 -24.42 4.16 30.43
C ARG A 272 -23.33 3.46 31.21
N ARG A 273 -23.69 2.72 32.27
CA ARG A 273 -22.81 1.70 32.85
C ARG A 273 -22.35 0.80 31.70
N ARG A 274 -21.14 1.04 31.20
CA ARG A 274 -20.51 0.19 30.19
C ARG A 274 -20.33 -1.16 30.86
N THR A 275 -21.01 -2.17 30.35
CA THR A 275 -20.75 -3.59 30.59
C THR A 275 -19.37 -3.93 30.02
N GLY A 276 -18.31 -3.41 30.65
CA GLY A 276 -16.91 -3.50 30.21
C GLY A 276 -16.23 -4.82 30.58
N THR A 277 -16.98 -5.80 31.08
CA THR A 277 -16.43 -7.00 31.70
C THR A 277 -16.44 -8.23 30.79
N ARG A 278 -17.30 -8.31 29.77
CA ARG A 278 -17.45 -9.57 28.99
C ARG A 278 -16.24 -9.98 28.15
N ARG A 279 -15.38 -9.06 27.68
CA ARG A 279 -14.19 -9.42 26.88
C ARG A 279 -12.95 -9.77 27.72
N ARG A 280 -12.95 -9.47 29.03
CA ARG A 280 -11.83 -9.81 29.90
C ARG A 280 -11.72 -11.32 30.17
N HIS A 281 -12.83 -12.05 30.11
CA HIS A 281 -12.88 -13.48 30.38
C HIS A 281 -12.21 -14.36 29.30
N LEU A 282 -11.92 -13.82 28.11
CA LEU A 282 -11.25 -14.56 27.02
C LEU A 282 -9.74 -14.32 26.97
N LEU A 283 -9.22 -13.36 27.74
CA LEU A 283 -7.79 -13.03 27.76
C LEU A 283 -7.15 -13.64 29.02
N PRO A 284 -5.86 -14.02 28.96
CA PRO A 284 -5.15 -14.52 30.12
C PRO A 284 -5.15 -13.51 31.27
N GLU A 285 -5.24 -13.99 32.52
CA GLU A 285 -5.18 -13.09 33.67
C GLU A 285 -3.79 -12.45 33.85
N GLY A 286 -3.74 -11.32 34.56
CA GLY A 286 -2.49 -10.61 34.90
C GLY A 286 -1.94 -9.70 33.79
N ARG A 287 -0.60 -9.54 33.78
CA ARG A 287 0.10 -8.59 32.91
C ARG A 287 -0.11 -8.88 31.43
N THR A 288 -0.05 -10.15 31.03
CA THR A 288 -0.17 -10.57 29.62
C THR A 288 -1.53 -10.18 29.04
N GLY A 289 -2.65 -10.46 29.73
CA GLY A 289 -3.97 -10.05 29.26
C GLY A 289 -4.13 -8.55 29.19
N THR A 290 -3.58 -7.81 30.16
CA THR A 290 -3.64 -6.34 30.17
C THR A 290 -2.95 -5.74 28.94
N VAL A 291 -1.76 -6.25 28.59
CA VAL A 291 -1.02 -5.81 27.40
C VAL A 291 -1.74 -6.23 26.12
N MET A 292 -2.25 -7.47 26.04
CA MET A 292 -3.03 -7.93 24.89
C MET A 292 -4.28 -7.08 24.69
N GLU A 293 -5.01 -6.76 25.76
CA GLU A 293 -6.20 -5.92 25.69
C GLU A 293 -5.84 -4.52 25.17
N ARG A 294 -4.75 -3.91 25.65
CA ARG A 294 -4.27 -2.62 25.15
C ARG A 294 -3.95 -2.68 23.65
N SER A 295 -3.16 -3.67 23.22
CA SER A 295 -2.81 -3.84 21.81
C SER A 295 -4.05 -4.02 20.92
N LEU A 296 -5.00 -4.88 21.31
CA LEU A 296 -6.25 -5.08 20.58
C LEU A 296 -7.13 -3.83 20.55
N ARG A 297 -7.14 -3.03 21.63
CA ARG A 297 -7.83 -1.73 21.63
C ARG A 297 -7.20 -0.76 20.64
N TYR A 298 -5.87 -0.72 20.51
CA TYR A 298 -5.19 0.12 19.51
C TYR A 298 -5.55 -0.31 18.09
N VAL A 299 -5.58 -1.61 17.78
CA VAL A 299 -6.05 -2.11 16.47
C VAL A 299 -7.44 -1.56 16.09
N TRP A 300 -8.33 -1.41 17.07
CA TRP A 300 -9.68 -0.94 16.80
C TRP A 300 -9.85 0.59 16.86
N ARG A 301 -9.16 1.25 17.79
CA ARG A 301 -9.37 2.66 18.16
C ARG A 301 -8.36 3.62 17.56
N ASP A 302 -7.12 3.19 17.34
CA ASP A 302 -6.11 4.03 16.68
C ASP A 302 -6.27 3.94 15.15
N PRO A 303 -6.59 5.06 14.45
CA PRO A 303 -6.81 5.04 13.00
C PRO A 303 -5.61 4.54 12.21
N LYS A 304 -4.37 4.80 12.66
CA LYS A 304 -3.15 4.39 11.94
C LYS A 304 -2.90 2.90 12.06
N THR A 305 -2.92 2.40 13.28
CA THR A 305 -2.80 0.96 13.55
C THR A 305 -3.92 0.23 12.81
N LYS A 306 -5.16 0.72 12.89
CA LYS A 306 -6.29 0.15 12.16
C LYS A 306 -6.07 0.13 10.65
N ALA A 307 -5.61 1.23 10.06
CA ALA A 307 -5.32 1.30 8.63
C ALA A 307 -4.25 0.29 8.22
N ALA A 308 -3.14 0.20 8.98
CA ALA A 308 -2.08 -0.77 8.73
C ALA A 308 -2.61 -2.20 8.75
N TRP A 309 -3.43 -2.55 9.75
CA TRP A 309 -4.05 -3.87 9.85
C TRP A 309 -5.03 -4.16 8.71
N VAL A 310 -5.91 -3.22 8.37
CA VAL A 310 -6.87 -3.39 7.25
C VAL A 310 -6.13 -3.57 5.94
N THR A 311 -5.07 -2.79 5.69
CA THR A 311 -4.24 -2.93 4.50
C THR A 311 -3.54 -4.29 4.46
N SER A 312 -2.87 -4.70 5.54
CA SER A 312 -2.17 -5.99 5.60
C SER A 312 -3.11 -7.19 5.45
N LEU A 313 -4.31 -7.12 6.03
CA LEU A 313 -5.37 -8.12 5.81
C LEU A 313 -5.79 -8.10 4.33
N ALA A 314 -6.25 -6.95 3.83
CA ALA A 314 -6.76 -6.83 2.46
C ALA A 314 -5.75 -7.34 1.42
N ILE A 315 -4.51 -6.85 1.42
CA ILE A 315 -3.48 -7.31 0.48
C ILE A 315 -3.18 -8.80 0.70
N GLY A 316 -3.04 -9.21 1.97
CA GLY A 316 -2.77 -10.59 2.34
C GLY A 316 -3.79 -11.60 1.82
N LEU A 317 -5.05 -11.19 1.61
CA LEU A 317 -6.09 -12.04 0.99
C LEU A 317 -6.20 -11.81 -0.52
N ILE A 318 -6.15 -10.56 -0.98
CA ILE A 318 -6.34 -10.24 -2.40
C ILE A 318 -5.26 -10.90 -3.24
N VAL A 319 -3.99 -10.80 -2.87
CA VAL A 319 -2.90 -11.32 -3.71
C VAL A 319 -3.00 -12.83 -3.93
N PRO A 320 -3.15 -13.69 -2.90
CA PRO A 320 -3.24 -15.14 -3.11
C PRO A 320 -4.52 -15.57 -3.82
N VAL A 321 -5.68 -15.06 -3.39
CA VAL A 321 -6.99 -15.40 -3.96
C VAL A 321 -7.08 -14.97 -5.41
N PHE A 322 -6.60 -13.78 -5.72
CA PHE A 322 -6.66 -13.25 -7.07
C PHE A 322 -5.73 -14.03 -8.03
N ASN A 323 -4.53 -14.39 -7.59
CA ASN A 323 -3.64 -15.24 -8.40
C ASN A 323 -4.24 -16.64 -8.61
N ALA A 324 -4.88 -17.22 -7.59
CA ALA A 324 -5.60 -18.48 -7.72
C ALA A 324 -6.74 -18.39 -8.75
N LEU A 325 -7.55 -17.31 -8.73
CA LEU A 325 -8.62 -17.08 -9.72
C LEU A 325 -8.10 -16.97 -11.15
N GLN A 326 -6.90 -16.45 -11.35
CA GLN A 326 -6.31 -16.28 -12.68
C GLN A 326 -5.71 -17.58 -13.25
N GLY A 327 -5.73 -18.69 -12.50
CA GLY A 327 -5.10 -19.96 -12.92
C GLY A 327 -3.58 -19.86 -13.07
N THR A 328 -2.97 -18.75 -12.65
CA THR A 328 -1.52 -18.50 -12.67
C THR A 328 -0.91 -18.64 -11.26
N GLY A 329 -1.76 -18.89 -10.26
CA GLY A 329 -1.38 -18.95 -8.86
C GLY A 329 -0.82 -20.30 -8.44
N THR A 330 0.31 -20.27 -7.71
CA THR A 330 0.76 -21.38 -6.89
C THR A 330 0.13 -21.30 -5.48
N VAL A 331 -0.11 -22.46 -4.83
CA VAL A 331 -0.59 -22.53 -3.44
C VAL A 331 0.33 -21.76 -2.49
N TYR A 332 1.63 -21.69 -2.78
CA TYR A 332 2.61 -20.96 -1.97
C TYR A 332 2.36 -19.44 -1.90
N PHE A 333 1.56 -18.85 -2.80
CA PHE A 333 1.17 -17.45 -2.66
C PHE A 333 0.42 -17.20 -1.35
N ALA A 334 -0.24 -18.19 -0.76
CA ALA A 334 -0.88 -18.06 0.55
C ALA A 334 0.10 -17.63 1.68
N CYS A 335 1.38 -18.00 1.58
CA CYS A 335 2.42 -17.55 2.53
C CYS A 335 2.57 -16.02 2.56
N PHE A 336 2.15 -15.32 1.49
CA PHE A 336 2.15 -13.86 1.43
C PHE A 336 1.28 -13.23 2.52
N ALA A 337 0.16 -13.86 2.89
CA ALA A 337 -0.69 -13.41 3.99
C ALA A 337 0.08 -13.39 5.32
N SER A 338 0.84 -14.45 5.59
CA SER A 338 1.68 -14.59 6.78
C SER A 338 2.79 -13.55 6.83
N GLY A 339 3.43 -13.27 5.69
CA GLY A 339 4.44 -12.21 5.58
C GLY A 339 3.86 -10.81 5.83
N MET A 340 2.72 -10.50 5.21
CA MET A 340 2.06 -9.19 5.37
C MET A 340 1.62 -8.93 6.80
N LEU A 341 1.08 -9.94 7.47
CA LEU A 341 0.67 -9.83 8.85
C LEU A 341 1.84 -9.90 9.84
N GLY A 342 2.93 -10.59 9.49
CA GLY A 342 4.18 -10.59 10.27
C GLY A 342 4.82 -9.20 10.36
N ILE A 343 4.65 -8.35 9.34
CA ILE A 343 5.12 -6.96 9.36
C ILE A 343 4.50 -6.15 10.52
N GLN A 344 3.31 -6.52 10.99
CA GLN A 344 2.66 -5.84 12.12
C GLN A 344 3.45 -5.94 13.43
N MET A 345 4.41 -6.88 13.55
CA MET A 345 5.31 -6.98 14.70
C MET A 345 6.45 -5.96 14.67
N TYR A 346 6.71 -5.31 13.54
CA TYR A 346 7.80 -4.35 13.44
C TYR A 346 7.42 -3.03 14.11
N ASN A 347 8.40 -2.44 14.81
CA ASN A 347 8.28 -1.16 15.52
C ASN A 347 7.16 -1.12 16.58
N GLN A 348 7.03 -2.17 17.41
CA GLN A 348 5.99 -2.24 18.45
C GLN A 348 5.98 -1.04 19.41
N PHE A 349 7.16 -0.53 19.77
CA PHE A 349 7.28 0.60 20.69
C PHE A 349 6.97 1.93 20.01
N GLY A 350 7.24 2.06 18.71
CA GLY A 350 6.87 3.25 17.94
C GLY A 350 5.37 3.40 17.76
N GLN A 351 4.62 2.30 17.74
CA GLN A 351 3.14 2.33 17.75
C GLN A 351 2.56 2.94 19.03
N ASP A 352 3.28 2.84 20.16
CA ASP A 352 2.87 3.48 21.41
C ASP A 352 3.22 4.97 21.46
N THR A 353 4.04 5.48 20.51
CA THR A 353 4.49 6.88 20.46
C THR A 353 5.06 7.37 21.80
N SER A 354 4.79 8.62 22.20
CA SER A 354 5.21 9.15 23.50
C SER A 354 4.58 8.40 24.68
N ALA A 355 3.39 7.80 24.52
CA ALA A 355 2.72 7.02 25.57
C ALA A 355 3.48 5.75 25.98
N PHE A 356 4.54 5.37 25.26
CA PHE A 356 5.45 4.30 25.64
C PHE A 356 6.07 4.50 27.04
N TRP A 357 6.18 5.74 27.54
CA TRP A 357 6.71 6.01 28.88
C TRP A 357 5.98 5.22 29.97
N MET A 358 4.64 5.09 29.87
CA MET A 358 3.84 4.31 30.84
C MET A 358 4.22 2.84 30.82
N VAL A 359 4.58 2.30 29.65
CA VAL A 359 5.02 0.91 29.49
C VAL A 359 6.43 0.74 30.04
N ALA A 360 7.33 1.67 29.70
CA ALA A 360 8.72 1.65 30.15
C ALA A 360 8.82 1.63 31.68
N MET A 361 7.98 2.40 32.39
CA MET A 361 7.94 2.42 33.87
C MET A 361 7.55 1.07 34.50
N THR A 362 6.96 0.16 33.74
CA THR A 362 6.57 -1.18 34.22
C THR A 362 7.62 -2.25 33.93
N ILE A 363 8.72 -1.92 33.24
CA ILE A 363 9.75 -2.88 32.85
C ILE A 363 10.99 -2.61 33.70
N ALA A 364 11.20 -3.41 34.74
CA ALA A 364 12.37 -3.31 35.60
C ALA A 364 13.46 -4.33 35.23
N SER A 365 13.07 -5.47 34.64
CA SER A 365 13.97 -6.58 34.33
C SER A 365 13.79 -7.11 32.90
N PRO A 366 14.79 -7.86 32.37
CA PRO A 366 14.64 -8.60 31.12
C PRO A 366 13.43 -9.55 31.12
N LYS A 367 13.04 -10.09 32.29
CA LYS A 367 11.86 -10.96 32.43
C LYS A 367 10.56 -10.19 32.18
N ASP A 368 10.48 -8.95 32.66
CA ASP A 368 9.33 -8.08 32.42
C ASP A 368 9.24 -7.68 30.95
N ALA A 369 10.38 -7.35 30.34
CA ALA A 369 10.47 -7.04 28.91
C ALA A 369 10.06 -8.23 28.04
N TYR A 370 10.47 -9.44 28.40
CA TYR A 370 10.04 -10.67 27.74
C TYR A 370 8.53 -10.86 27.84
N THR A 371 7.96 -10.61 29.02
CA THR A 371 6.51 -10.74 29.26
C THR A 371 5.71 -9.73 28.45
N GLU A 372 6.20 -8.49 28.34
CA GLU A 372 5.64 -7.44 27.49
C GLU A 372 5.65 -7.83 26.01
N LEU A 373 6.81 -8.21 25.48
CA LEU A 373 6.98 -8.58 24.08
C LEU A 373 6.15 -9.83 23.71
N ARG A 374 6.14 -10.84 24.60
CA ARG A 374 5.34 -12.06 24.43
C ARG A 374 3.84 -11.74 24.39
N ALA A 375 3.37 -10.84 25.24
CA ALA A 375 1.97 -10.45 25.25
C ALA A 375 1.56 -9.72 23.97
N ARG A 376 2.44 -8.86 23.42
CA ARG A 376 2.21 -8.23 22.10
C ARG A 376 2.20 -9.27 20.98
N ALA A 377 3.13 -10.22 21.00
CA ALA A 377 3.16 -11.31 20.04
C ALA A 377 1.89 -12.17 20.08
N TYR A 378 1.35 -12.47 21.27
CA TYR A 378 0.07 -13.17 21.40
C TYR A 378 -1.12 -12.37 20.89
N ALA A 379 -1.16 -11.05 21.15
CA ALA A 379 -2.21 -10.18 20.61
C ALA A 379 -2.22 -10.19 19.08
N LEU A 380 -1.03 -10.21 18.46
CA LEU A 380 -0.85 -10.36 17.02
C LEU A 380 -1.33 -11.75 16.56
N LEU A 381 -0.78 -12.82 17.15
CA LEU A 381 -1.10 -14.21 16.79
C LEU A 381 -2.59 -14.54 16.88
N LEU A 382 -3.31 -13.96 17.83
CA LEU A 382 -4.76 -14.13 17.97
C LEU A 382 -5.53 -13.76 16.69
N ILE A 383 -5.00 -12.82 15.90
CA ILE A 383 -5.59 -12.40 14.62
C ILE A 383 -4.84 -13.06 13.47
N THR A 384 -3.51 -13.06 13.50
CA THR A 384 -2.70 -13.42 12.34
C THR A 384 -2.68 -14.91 12.06
N LEU A 385 -2.67 -15.75 13.09
CA LEU A 385 -2.66 -17.21 12.94
C LEU A 385 -3.97 -17.72 12.29
N PRO A 386 -5.18 -17.43 12.79
CA PRO A 386 -6.41 -17.91 12.17
C PRO A 386 -6.62 -17.30 10.77
N TYR A 387 -6.17 -16.06 10.56
CA TYR A 387 -6.26 -15.43 9.26
C TYR A 387 -5.35 -16.08 8.21
N ALA A 388 -4.08 -16.32 8.55
CA ALA A 388 -3.15 -17.01 7.66
C ALA A 388 -3.71 -18.39 7.28
N THR A 389 -4.22 -19.15 8.25
CA THR A 389 -4.88 -20.43 8.00
C THR A 389 -6.08 -20.31 7.06
N LEU A 390 -6.95 -19.33 7.30
CA LEU A 390 -8.12 -19.09 6.45
C LEU A 390 -7.69 -18.79 5.01
N VAL A 391 -6.72 -17.90 4.80
CA VAL A 391 -6.25 -17.54 3.46
C VAL A 391 -5.62 -18.75 2.76
N THR A 392 -4.82 -19.55 3.48
CA THR A 392 -4.23 -20.77 2.91
C THR A 392 -5.31 -21.77 2.51
N VAL A 393 -6.29 -22.05 3.39
CA VAL A 393 -7.40 -22.96 3.07
C VAL A 393 -8.21 -22.47 1.87
N ILE A 394 -8.55 -21.17 1.82
CA ILE A 394 -9.28 -20.59 0.67
C ILE A 394 -8.46 -20.76 -0.62
N THR A 395 -7.17 -20.40 -0.60
CA THR A 395 -6.31 -20.48 -1.78
C THR A 395 -6.16 -21.93 -2.26
N THR A 396 -5.97 -22.87 -1.34
CA THR A 396 -5.90 -24.29 -1.66
C THR A 396 -7.21 -24.82 -2.24
N ALA A 397 -8.35 -24.46 -1.65
CA ALA A 397 -9.67 -24.88 -2.13
C ALA A 397 -9.94 -24.36 -3.55
N MET A 398 -9.50 -23.15 -3.87
CA MET A 398 -9.67 -22.54 -5.19
C MET A 398 -8.79 -23.18 -6.27
N LEU A 399 -7.63 -23.71 -5.88
CA LEU A 399 -6.69 -24.41 -6.76
C LEU A 399 -6.94 -25.93 -6.81
N ASP A 400 -7.91 -26.43 -6.04
CA ASP A 400 -8.18 -27.87 -5.82
C ASP A 400 -6.94 -28.69 -5.39
N ALA A 401 -6.02 -28.06 -4.67
CA ALA A 401 -4.71 -28.60 -4.31
C ALA A 401 -4.64 -29.09 -2.85
N TRP A 402 -5.69 -29.78 -2.39
CA TRP A 402 -5.83 -30.24 -1.00
C TRP A 402 -4.64 -31.02 -0.43
N PRO A 403 -3.94 -31.88 -1.20
CA PRO A 403 -2.74 -32.58 -0.71
C PRO A 403 -1.63 -31.63 -0.23
N ASP A 404 -1.55 -30.42 -0.79
CA ASP A 404 -0.49 -29.44 -0.50
C ASP A 404 -0.83 -28.57 0.72
N LEU A 405 -2.06 -28.64 1.23
CA LEU A 405 -2.53 -27.79 2.34
C LEU A 405 -1.63 -27.88 3.59
N PRO A 406 -1.26 -29.07 4.09
CA PRO A 406 -0.46 -29.17 5.31
C PRO A 406 0.92 -28.53 5.12
N GLU A 407 1.52 -28.72 3.95
CA GLU A 407 2.80 -28.14 3.59
C GLU A 407 2.78 -26.62 3.61
N VAL A 408 1.82 -26.02 2.92
CA VAL A 408 1.76 -24.57 2.80
C VAL A 408 1.37 -23.91 4.12
N LEU A 409 0.56 -24.58 4.94
CA LEU A 409 0.32 -24.15 6.32
C LEU A 409 1.58 -24.20 7.17
N GLY A 410 2.37 -25.29 7.07
CA GLY A 410 3.65 -25.43 7.74
C GLY A 410 4.63 -24.30 7.39
N LEU A 411 4.80 -24.03 6.10
CA LEU A 411 5.62 -22.92 5.60
C LEU A 411 5.08 -21.56 6.07
N SER A 412 3.78 -21.36 6.03
CA SER A 412 3.12 -20.13 6.48
C SER A 412 3.38 -19.85 7.95
N TYR A 413 3.30 -20.88 8.81
CA TYR A 413 3.57 -20.75 10.25
C TYR A 413 5.05 -20.54 10.55
N ALA A 414 5.95 -21.22 9.83
CA ALA A 414 7.39 -20.98 9.94
C ALA A 414 7.73 -19.52 9.59
N LEU A 415 7.17 -19.02 8.48
CA LEU A 415 7.33 -17.64 8.03
C LEU A 415 6.77 -16.64 9.02
N LEU A 416 5.55 -16.86 9.52
CA LEU A 416 4.94 -16.00 10.52
C LEU A 416 5.81 -15.95 11.80
N GLY A 417 6.32 -17.09 12.25
CA GLY A 417 7.20 -17.17 13.42
C GLY A 417 8.52 -16.44 13.25
N ALA A 418 9.18 -16.59 12.09
CA ALA A 418 10.36 -15.81 11.74
C ALA A 418 10.05 -14.30 11.65
N MET A 419 8.86 -13.97 11.15
CA MET A 419 8.15 -12.69 11.23
C MET A 419 8.25 -12.03 12.60
N LEU A 420 7.68 -12.74 13.57
CA LEU A 420 7.55 -12.26 14.93
C LEU A 420 8.92 -12.17 15.62
N ALA A 421 9.81 -13.11 15.35
CA ALA A 421 11.16 -13.15 15.91
C ALA A 421 11.99 -11.93 15.49
N THR A 422 12.05 -11.67 14.18
CA THR A 422 12.78 -10.55 13.61
C THR A 422 12.13 -9.22 13.98
N GLY A 423 10.80 -9.12 13.92
CA GLY A 423 10.06 -7.93 14.32
C GLY A 423 10.25 -7.55 15.80
N ALA A 424 10.30 -8.53 16.70
CA ALA A 424 10.60 -8.29 18.12
C ALA A 424 12.01 -7.73 18.31
N TRP A 425 12.99 -8.30 17.61
CA TRP A 425 14.38 -7.88 17.71
C TRP A 425 14.62 -6.50 17.10
N THR A 426 14.07 -6.23 15.91
CA THR A 426 14.19 -4.93 15.24
C THR A 426 13.43 -3.82 15.97
N SER A 427 12.31 -4.13 16.62
CA SER A 427 11.59 -3.17 17.47
C SER A 427 12.45 -2.65 18.62
N ALA A 428 13.30 -3.49 19.22
CA ALA A 428 14.23 -3.09 20.27
C ALA A 428 15.52 -2.45 19.73
N ARG A 429 15.99 -2.90 18.55
CA ARG A 429 17.27 -2.44 17.99
C ARG A 429 17.14 -1.12 17.24
N PHE A 430 16.10 -0.98 16.44
CA PHE A 430 15.84 0.12 15.52
C PHE A 430 14.43 0.71 15.73
N PRO A 431 14.10 1.19 16.95
CA PRO A 431 12.84 1.89 17.19
C PRO A 431 12.82 3.19 16.38
N TYR A 432 11.66 3.52 15.81
CA TYR A 432 11.43 4.78 15.14
C TYR A 432 10.06 5.34 15.54
N SER A 433 9.93 6.66 15.55
CA SER A 433 8.71 7.33 15.96
C SER A 433 7.68 7.37 14.84
N ILE A 434 6.42 7.27 15.27
CA ILE A 434 5.24 7.42 14.42
C ILE A 434 4.56 8.73 14.88
N PRO A 435 4.68 9.85 14.14
CA PRO A 435 4.19 11.15 14.60
C PRO A 435 2.67 11.15 14.84
N ALA A 436 2.19 11.44 16.04
CA ALA A 436 0.76 11.33 16.37
C ALA A 436 -0.12 12.29 15.54
N GLU A 437 0.37 13.51 15.29
CA GLU A 437 -0.40 14.61 14.69
C GLU A 437 -0.43 14.64 13.15
N SER A 438 0.22 13.69 12.47
CA SER A 438 0.35 13.70 11.00
C SER A 438 0.12 12.33 10.41
N TYR A 439 -0.37 12.23 9.17
CA TYR A 439 -0.59 10.96 8.46
C TYR A 439 0.70 10.19 8.08
N LYS A 440 1.83 10.56 8.68
CA LYS A 440 3.12 9.91 8.47
C LYS A 440 3.22 8.67 9.36
N ASN A 441 3.67 7.57 8.76
CA ASN A 441 3.96 6.32 9.46
C ASN A 441 5.39 6.27 10.01
N VAL A 442 6.25 7.23 9.63
CA VAL A 442 7.63 7.36 10.10
C VAL A 442 7.96 8.84 10.26
N ALA A 443 8.62 9.22 11.35
CA ALA A 443 9.05 10.59 11.54
C ALA A 443 10.07 11.04 10.47
N PRO A 444 10.04 12.33 10.06
CA PRO A 444 11.00 12.87 9.12
C PRO A 444 12.46 12.57 9.55
N GLY A 445 13.27 12.07 8.62
CA GLY A 445 14.67 11.69 8.89
C GLY A 445 14.88 10.25 9.35
N GLN A 446 13.83 9.53 9.77
CA GLN A 446 13.92 8.14 10.22
C GLN A 446 13.50 7.10 9.16
N ALA A 447 13.17 7.52 7.93
CA ALA A 447 12.75 6.62 6.85
C ALA A 447 13.78 5.51 6.54
N GLY A 448 15.08 5.82 6.56
CA GLY A 448 16.13 4.82 6.36
C GLY A 448 16.19 3.79 7.48
N LEU A 449 15.96 4.20 8.74
CA LEU A 449 15.86 3.29 9.87
C LEU A 449 14.65 2.38 9.76
N ALA A 450 13.49 2.93 9.38
CA ALA A 450 12.28 2.14 9.15
C ALA A 450 12.46 1.15 7.99
N TRP A 451 13.07 1.57 6.89
CA TRP A 451 13.31 0.72 5.73
C TRP A 451 14.28 -0.42 6.04
N ILE A 452 15.42 -0.13 6.67
CA ILE A 452 16.37 -1.16 7.10
C ILE A 452 15.75 -2.10 8.14
N SER A 453 14.94 -1.56 9.06
CA SER A 453 14.24 -2.36 10.07
C SER A 453 13.26 -3.34 9.43
N ILE A 454 12.38 -2.86 8.55
CA ILE A 454 11.35 -3.68 7.89
C ILE A 454 11.98 -4.60 6.84
N PHE A 455 12.71 -4.06 5.86
CA PHE A 455 13.26 -4.84 4.75
C PHE A 455 14.39 -5.76 5.19
N GLY A 456 15.27 -5.28 6.09
CA GLY A 456 16.33 -6.10 6.66
C GLY A 456 15.77 -7.25 7.51
N GLY A 457 14.72 -7.00 8.29
CA GLY A 457 13.99 -8.07 8.97
C GLY A 457 13.24 -8.98 8.00
N MET A 458 12.68 -8.42 6.92
CA MET A 458 12.25 -9.05 5.66
C MET A 458 13.14 -10.23 5.28
N VAL A 459 14.36 -9.85 4.91
CA VAL A 459 15.41 -10.74 4.44
C VAL A 459 15.86 -11.69 5.55
N ALA A 460 16.06 -11.19 6.78
CA ALA A 460 16.49 -12.03 7.90
C ALA A 460 15.46 -13.13 8.22
N ALA A 461 14.17 -12.84 8.15
CA ALA A 461 13.13 -13.83 8.41
C ALA A 461 13.01 -14.84 7.26
N ALA A 462 13.21 -14.41 6.01
CA ALA A 462 13.35 -15.34 4.88
C ALA A 462 14.55 -16.28 5.08
N LEU A 463 15.69 -15.75 5.53
CA LEU A 463 16.88 -16.56 5.86
C LEU A 463 16.63 -17.53 7.01
N ILE A 464 15.92 -17.10 8.07
CA ILE A 464 15.51 -17.99 9.17
C ILE A 464 14.57 -19.09 8.65
N CYS A 465 13.74 -18.83 7.63
CA CYS A 465 12.87 -19.87 7.05
C CYS A 465 13.60 -20.86 6.15
N THR A 466 14.88 -20.64 5.81
CA THR A 466 15.63 -21.50 4.87
C THR A 466 15.67 -22.98 5.24
N PRO A 467 15.74 -23.43 6.51
CA PRO A 467 15.75 -24.86 6.80
C PRO A 467 14.42 -25.53 6.46
N VAL A 468 13.29 -24.86 6.70
CA VAL A 468 11.96 -25.39 6.37
C VAL A 468 11.74 -25.37 4.85
N LEU A 469 12.22 -24.33 4.16
CA LEU A 469 12.20 -24.26 2.70
C LEU A 469 13.08 -25.37 2.08
N ALA A 470 14.29 -25.58 2.61
CA ALA A 470 15.18 -26.65 2.15
C ALA A 470 14.57 -28.03 2.36
N LEU A 471 13.93 -28.27 3.51
CA LEU A 471 13.18 -29.50 3.77
C LEU A 471 12.03 -29.67 2.75
N THR A 472 11.29 -28.60 2.46
CA THR A 472 10.21 -28.64 1.47
C THR A 472 10.75 -29.00 0.08
N ILE A 473 11.81 -28.32 -0.37
CA ILE A 473 12.43 -28.55 -1.68
C ILE A 473 12.98 -29.98 -1.79
N THR A 474 13.63 -30.48 -0.74
CA THR A 474 14.19 -31.84 -0.73
C THR A 474 13.11 -32.93 -0.78
N LEU A 475 11.98 -32.75 -0.09
CA LEU A 475 10.85 -33.68 -0.19
C LEU A 475 10.27 -33.77 -1.61
N HIS A 476 10.19 -32.64 -2.32
CA HIS A 476 9.76 -32.63 -3.72
C HIS A 476 10.81 -33.23 -4.67
N ALA A 477 12.07 -32.84 -4.52
CA ALA A 477 13.16 -33.31 -5.38
C ALA A 477 13.40 -34.83 -5.27
N THR A 478 13.12 -35.42 -4.10
CA THR A 478 13.27 -36.87 -3.87
C THR A 478 12.02 -37.68 -4.23
N GLY A 479 10.96 -37.04 -4.74
CA GLY A 479 9.69 -37.72 -5.06
C GLY A 479 8.91 -38.21 -3.82
N SER A 480 9.29 -37.77 -2.63
CA SER A 480 8.67 -38.17 -1.35
C SER A 480 7.44 -37.31 -1.02
N ALA A 481 6.61 -37.02 -2.02
CA ALA A 481 5.44 -36.15 -1.89
C ALA A 481 4.43 -36.65 -0.84
N SER A 482 4.41 -37.95 -0.54
CA SER A 482 3.57 -38.54 0.52
C SER A 482 3.97 -38.13 1.94
N TRP A 483 5.16 -37.53 2.14
CA TRP A 483 5.67 -37.09 3.44
C TRP A 483 5.52 -35.58 3.68
N THR A 484 4.98 -34.81 2.72
CA THR A 484 4.82 -33.35 2.81
C THR A 484 3.91 -32.93 3.98
N TRP A 485 3.03 -33.81 4.45
CA TRP A 485 2.17 -33.54 5.61
C TRP A 485 2.96 -33.22 6.90
N ILE A 486 4.19 -33.72 7.03
CA ILE A 486 5.07 -33.48 8.18
C ILE A 486 5.56 -32.02 8.25
N LEU A 487 5.53 -31.30 7.12
CA LEU A 487 5.88 -29.89 7.09
C LEU A 487 4.95 -29.04 7.95
N LEU A 488 3.69 -29.45 8.17
CA LEU A 488 2.76 -28.77 9.07
C LEU A 488 3.28 -28.75 10.52
N PRO A 489 3.47 -29.89 11.21
CA PRO A 489 3.96 -29.89 12.58
C PRO A 489 5.38 -29.35 12.70
N ILE A 490 6.28 -29.65 11.74
CA ILE A 490 7.65 -29.11 11.75
C ILE A 490 7.65 -27.60 11.59
N GLY A 491 6.91 -27.06 10.62
CA GLY A 491 6.82 -25.63 10.37
C GLY A 491 6.18 -24.87 11.52
N ALA A 492 5.13 -25.43 12.14
CA ALA A 492 4.51 -24.87 13.33
C ALA A 492 5.48 -24.85 14.53
N ALA A 493 6.16 -25.97 14.80
CA ALA A 493 7.15 -26.08 15.88
C ALA A 493 8.33 -25.14 15.64
N TYR A 494 8.83 -25.06 14.41
CA TYR A 494 9.92 -24.18 14.01
C TYR A 494 9.53 -22.71 14.18
N GLY A 495 8.34 -22.31 13.69
CA GLY A 495 7.84 -20.94 13.86
C GLY A 495 7.65 -20.55 15.31
N ALA A 496 7.13 -21.46 16.15
CA ALA A 496 7.00 -21.26 17.59
C ALA A 496 8.37 -21.11 18.27
N ALA A 497 9.33 -21.98 17.95
CA ALA A 497 10.69 -21.93 18.47
C ALA A 497 11.42 -20.63 18.05
N ALA A 498 11.33 -20.25 16.77
CA ALA A 498 11.89 -19.01 16.25
C ALA A 498 11.31 -17.79 16.99
N THR A 499 9.97 -17.73 17.16
CA THR A 499 9.30 -16.66 17.91
C THR A 499 9.80 -16.61 19.35
N PHE A 500 9.84 -17.75 20.03
CA PHE A 500 10.28 -17.85 21.42
C PHE A 500 11.72 -17.37 21.60
N LEU A 501 12.64 -17.83 20.75
CA LEU A 501 14.04 -17.43 20.75
C LEU A 501 14.19 -15.94 20.43
N GLY A 502 13.49 -15.44 19.40
CA GLY A 502 13.51 -14.02 19.05
C GLY A 502 13.07 -13.11 20.19
N LEU A 503 11.98 -13.48 20.89
CA LEU A 503 11.50 -12.76 22.08
C LEU A 503 12.51 -12.82 23.23
N ARG A 504 13.12 -13.98 23.50
CA ARG A 504 14.16 -14.13 24.54
C ARG A 504 15.42 -13.32 24.24
N LEU A 505 15.82 -13.24 22.97
CA LEU A 505 16.99 -12.48 22.54
C LEU A 505 16.72 -10.96 22.49
N ALA A 506 15.47 -10.56 22.25
CA ALA A 506 15.05 -9.15 22.22
C ALA A 506 14.85 -8.57 23.63
N ALA A 507 14.46 -9.39 24.61
CA ALA A 507 14.08 -8.92 25.94
C ALA A 507 15.21 -8.23 26.74
N PRO A 508 16.44 -8.77 26.87
CA PRO A 508 17.55 -8.08 27.55
C PRO A 508 17.93 -6.78 26.85
N ARG A 509 17.86 -6.74 25.51
CA ARG A 509 18.12 -5.51 24.75
C ARG A 509 17.06 -4.45 24.99
N THR A 510 15.81 -4.86 25.09
CA THR A 510 14.69 -3.96 25.38
C THR A 510 14.87 -3.35 26.76
N SER A 511 15.12 -4.16 27.80
CA SER A 511 15.32 -3.66 29.17
C SER A 511 16.52 -2.72 29.27
N ASN A 512 17.64 -3.05 28.62
CA ASN A 512 18.88 -2.27 28.73
C ASN A 512 18.85 -0.97 27.93
N ARG A 513 17.88 -0.80 27.01
CA ARG A 513 17.77 0.37 26.12
C ARG A 513 16.45 1.12 26.27
N LEU A 514 15.73 0.93 27.38
CA LEU A 514 14.44 1.59 27.59
C LEU A 514 14.51 3.11 27.42
N PRO A 515 15.50 3.84 27.99
CA PRO A 515 15.61 5.28 27.80
C PRO A 515 15.81 5.69 26.34
N GLU A 516 16.66 4.97 25.60
CA GLU A 516 16.94 5.25 24.20
C GLU A 516 15.75 4.91 23.30
N ILE A 517 15.03 3.82 23.59
CA ILE A 517 13.77 3.48 22.91
C ILE A 517 12.76 4.60 23.15
N LEU A 518 12.57 5.03 24.40
CA LEU A 518 11.64 6.10 24.75
C LEU A 518 12.00 7.42 24.04
N LEU A 519 13.27 7.80 24.03
CA LEU A 519 13.75 8.98 23.31
C LEU A 519 13.58 8.85 21.80
N ALA A 520 13.72 7.65 21.24
CA ALA A 520 13.53 7.43 19.81
C ALA A 520 12.06 7.54 19.40
N VAL A 521 11.12 7.01 20.20
CA VAL A 521 9.69 6.97 19.87
C VAL A 521 8.94 8.25 20.26
N SER A 522 9.51 9.07 21.15
CA SER A 522 8.98 10.39 21.54
C SER A 522 9.39 11.53 20.61
N LYS A 523 10.31 11.30 19.66
CA LYS A 523 10.71 12.31 18.67
C LYS A 523 9.61 12.52 17.62
N GLY A 524 8.79 13.55 17.78
CA GLY A 524 7.74 13.92 16.83
C GLY A 524 6.62 14.64 17.55
#